data_AF-A0A925GJS9-F1
#
_entry.id   AF-A0A925GJS9-F1
#
_cell.length_a   1.000
_cell.length_b   1.000
_cell.length_c   1.000
_cell.angle_alpha   90.00
_cell.angle_beta   90.00
_cell.angle_gamma   90.00
#
_symmetry.space_group_name_H-M   'P 1'
#
loop_
_entity.id
_entity.type
_entity.pdbx_description
1 polymer ?
#
loop_
_entity_poly.entity_id
_entity_poly.type
_entity_poly.pdbx_seq_one_letter_code
_entity_poly.pdbx_strand_id
1 'polypeptide(L)'
;MKKFLPLLQLGFPASLFGLVVCYALGGCSTRREESSEWAGLPPQVDFNFHVKPILSDRCFKCHGPDNNARKAGFRLDTEEGAFAALDSLGKDHAIVPGDLGESVLYQSITATDPEVVMPPPSSNLTLTKYEIALIGKWIDQGAVWKKHWSLLPPVKTSPPAVKQTNWPKNEIDRFVLHQLEQKGLTPSPEASKETLLRRLSFDLTGLPPTVEEVDAFLADPSPNAYEKAVDRLLASPHYGERMGVEWLDLARYADSHGYQDDGMRNSWPWREWVIKAYNQNLPYNQFITWQLAGDMLPNPTREQLLATSFNRNHPQTQEGGVVDEEYRVEYVADRTNTFGKAFLGLSMECARCHDHKYDPISQKDYYSLFAFFNSNNDSGIIPYNGEASPTVIIPSPEAEAKLKFIHEKVMPLENALNPENYRQNFQSWLASAEKNPHYSENKAGLVGWFHFEEPQQEDKFKNAAKTKLTAKLSGDADKKPVVIAGQSGNGRKLIGDAGISFGKELDFDRHQPFSISLWVNPL
;
A
#
# COMPACT_ATOMS: atom_id res chain seq x y z
N MET A 1 12.40 -64.49 22.64
CA MET A 1 13.56 -65.07 21.93
C MET A 1 14.80 -64.33 22.37
N LYS A 2 15.61 -64.97 23.22
CA LYS A 2 17.07 -65.15 23.09
C LYS A 2 17.86 -63.83 22.91
N LYS A 3 18.45 -63.29 23.99
CA LYS A 3 19.82 -63.58 24.54
C LYS A 3 20.86 -62.63 23.87
N PHE A 4 21.86 -62.01 24.50
CA PHE A 4 22.60 -62.19 25.76
C PHE A 4 23.41 -60.89 26.06
N LEU A 5 23.50 -60.51 27.34
CA LEU A 5 24.60 -59.74 28.00
C LEU A 5 25.72 -60.76 28.41
N PRO A 6 26.79 -60.45 29.19
CA PRO A 6 27.87 -59.43 29.19
C PRO A 6 29.26 -60.06 29.58
N LEU A 7 30.19 -59.24 30.14
CA LEU A 7 31.35 -59.54 31.04
C LEU A 7 32.78 -59.69 30.46
N LEU A 8 33.72 -58.90 31.00
CA LEU A 8 34.77 -59.28 31.99
C LEU A 8 35.50 -57.98 32.45
N GLN A 9 35.55 -57.61 33.75
CA GLN A 9 36.52 -58.00 34.81
C GLN A 9 37.98 -57.64 34.48
N LEU A 10 38.90 -57.20 35.36
CA LEU A 10 39.03 -56.80 36.77
C LEU A 10 40.55 -56.45 36.91
N GLY A 11 40.98 -55.54 37.79
CA GLY A 11 42.40 -55.49 38.18
C GLY A 11 42.96 -54.16 38.72
N PHE A 12 42.80 -53.93 40.01
CA PHE A 12 43.82 -53.29 40.88
C PHE A 12 44.65 -54.42 41.55
N PRO A 13 45.79 -54.22 42.27
CA PRO A 13 46.50 -52.98 42.67
C PRO A 13 48.05 -53.02 42.51
N ALA A 14 48.76 -51.92 42.77
CA ALA A 14 49.94 -51.85 43.67
C ALA A 14 50.73 -50.53 43.53
N SER A 15 50.78 -49.82 44.65
CA SER A 15 51.73 -48.84 45.17
C SER A 15 53.01 -48.53 44.38
N LEU A 16 53.24 -47.23 44.12
CA LEU A 16 54.59 -46.66 44.20
C LEU A 16 54.54 -45.28 44.86
N PHE A 17 55.33 -45.16 45.93
CA PHE A 17 55.68 -43.92 46.62
C PHE A 17 56.26 -42.88 45.64
N GLY A 18 55.77 -41.64 45.69
CA GLY A 18 56.28 -40.54 44.88
C GLY A 18 55.88 -39.20 45.48
N LEU A 19 56.71 -38.73 46.40
CA LEU A 19 56.61 -37.45 47.09
C LEU A 19 57.04 -36.33 46.14
N VAL A 20 56.11 -35.54 45.60
CA VAL A 20 56.45 -34.31 44.84
C VAL A 20 55.47 -33.18 45.16
N VAL A 21 55.93 -32.30 46.05
CA VAL A 21 55.90 -30.83 45.99
C VAL A 21 54.64 -30.16 45.41
N CYS A 22 53.89 -29.52 46.31
CA CYS A 22 52.91 -28.49 46.02
C CYS A 22 53.50 -27.37 45.14
N TYR A 23 53.00 -27.21 43.92
CA TYR A 23 52.96 -25.92 43.24
C TYR A 23 51.50 -25.52 43.06
N ALA A 24 51.03 -24.67 43.97
CA ALA A 24 49.81 -23.90 43.78
C ALA A 24 50.07 -22.87 42.68
N LEU A 25 49.88 -23.25 41.42
CA LEU A 25 49.63 -22.29 40.36
C LEU A 25 48.18 -21.85 40.50
N GLY A 26 47.97 -20.83 41.34
CA GLY A 26 46.83 -19.95 41.23
C GLY A 26 46.91 -19.29 39.86
N GLY A 27 46.32 -19.94 38.85
CA GLY A 27 46.01 -19.30 37.60
C GLY A 27 45.04 -18.17 37.92
N CYS A 28 45.54 -16.94 37.89
CA CYS A 28 44.72 -15.74 37.79
C CYS A 28 43.78 -15.93 36.59
N SER A 29 42.55 -16.36 36.84
CA SER A 29 41.46 -15.89 36.02
C SER A 29 41.36 -14.40 36.32
N THR A 30 42.00 -13.59 35.48
CA THR A 30 41.65 -12.18 35.35
C THR A 30 40.19 -12.19 34.90
N ARG A 31 39.29 -12.15 35.89
CA ARG A 31 37.93 -11.67 35.70
C ARG A 31 38.13 -10.29 35.08
N ARG A 32 37.93 -10.17 33.77
CA ARG A 32 37.99 -8.94 32.99
C ARG A 32 37.12 -7.95 33.77
N GLU A 33 37.75 -7.06 34.55
CA GLU A 33 37.04 -5.98 35.21
C GLU A 33 36.31 -5.25 34.08
N GLU A 34 34.98 -5.15 34.16
CA GLU A 34 34.22 -4.30 33.23
C GLU A 34 34.93 -2.95 33.22
N SER A 35 35.49 -2.56 32.07
CA SER A 35 36.19 -1.29 31.96
C SER A 35 35.23 -0.18 32.40
N SER A 36 35.75 0.77 33.19
CA SER A 36 34.97 1.91 33.69
C SER A 36 34.29 2.72 32.58
N GLU A 37 34.75 2.57 31.33
CA GLU A 37 34.17 3.15 30.12
C GLU A 37 32.77 2.62 29.77
N TRP A 38 32.40 1.41 30.21
CA TRP A 38 31.10 0.80 29.90
C TRP A 38 30.06 0.94 31.01
N ALA A 39 30.35 1.71 32.05
CA ALA A 39 29.46 1.91 33.18
C ALA A 39 28.10 2.50 32.73
N GLY A 40 27.01 1.84 33.11
CA GLY A 40 25.64 2.26 32.75
C GLY A 40 25.12 1.74 31.40
N LEU A 41 25.92 0.99 30.65
CA LEU A 41 25.46 0.28 29.45
C LEU A 41 24.85 -1.09 29.80
N PRO A 42 23.93 -1.64 28.98
CA PRO A 42 23.44 -3.00 29.17
C PRO A 42 24.60 -4.01 29.15
N PRO A 43 24.54 -5.11 29.93
CA PRO A 43 25.60 -6.12 29.96
C PRO A 43 25.89 -6.72 28.57
N GLN A 44 24.87 -6.88 27.75
CA GLN A 44 24.96 -7.35 26.36
C GLN A 44 24.35 -6.31 25.43
N VAL A 45 25.14 -5.83 24.47
CA VAL A 45 24.68 -4.85 23.48
C VAL A 45 24.08 -5.60 22.28
N ASP A 46 22.76 -5.49 22.14
CA ASP A 46 22.06 -6.01 20.97
C ASP A 46 22.16 -5.06 19.76
N PHE A 47 22.54 -5.60 18.60
CA PHE A 47 22.67 -4.83 17.36
C PHE A 47 21.36 -4.15 16.94
N ASN A 48 20.21 -4.84 16.98
CA ASN A 48 18.94 -4.27 16.51
C ASN A 48 18.40 -3.20 17.44
N PHE A 49 18.55 -3.37 18.75
CA PHE A 49 17.97 -2.45 19.73
C PHE A 49 18.86 -1.27 20.10
N HIS A 50 20.19 -1.45 20.02
CA HIS A 50 21.14 -0.43 20.51
C HIS A 50 22.00 0.18 19.41
N VAL A 51 22.47 -0.61 18.43
CA VAL A 51 23.49 -0.16 17.47
C VAL A 51 22.88 0.31 16.16
N LYS A 52 22.03 -0.51 15.53
CA LYS A 52 21.40 -0.21 14.25
C LYS A 52 20.65 1.12 14.23
N PRO A 53 19.87 1.51 15.28
CA PRO A 53 19.22 2.82 15.30
C PRO A 53 20.24 3.97 15.18
N ILE A 54 21.38 3.85 15.86
CA ILE A 54 22.46 4.84 15.80
C ILE A 54 23.06 4.89 14.39
N LEU A 55 23.37 3.73 13.79
CA LEU A 55 23.92 3.67 12.43
C LEU A 55 22.93 4.24 11.40
N SER A 56 21.64 3.94 11.53
CA SER A 56 20.58 4.46 10.66
C SER A 56 20.51 5.98 10.72
N ASP A 57 20.47 6.55 11.93
CA ASP A 57 20.27 7.97 12.14
C ASP A 57 21.53 8.80 11.85
N ARG A 58 22.71 8.25 12.13
CA ARG A 58 23.99 8.99 12.09
C ARG A 58 24.85 8.66 10.88
N CYS A 59 24.71 7.48 10.28
CA CYS A 59 25.68 6.97 9.31
C CYS A 59 25.06 6.68 7.93
N PHE A 60 23.85 6.14 7.84
CA PHE A 60 23.29 5.64 6.56
C PHE A 60 23.08 6.71 5.50
N LYS A 61 22.96 7.98 5.88
CA LYS A 61 22.90 9.09 4.91
C LYS A 61 24.12 9.11 3.96
N CYS A 62 25.30 8.71 4.44
CA CYS A 62 26.55 8.73 3.66
C CYS A 62 27.13 7.32 3.45
N HIS A 63 26.74 6.34 4.26
CA HIS A 63 27.27 4.97 4.24
C HIS A 63 26.16 3.91 4.26
N GLY A 64 25.01 4.22 3.67
CA GLY A 64 23.83 3.35 3.67
C GLY A 64 23.48 2.76 2.30
N PRO A 65 22.20 2.37 2.13
CA PRO A 65 21.75 1.65 0.93
C PRO A 65 21.76 2.51 -0.34
N ASP A 66 21.53 3.83 -0.23
CA ASP A 66 21.50 4.74 -1.38
C ASP A 66 22.88 4.87 -2.06
N ASN A 67 23.02 4.29 -3.25
CA ASN A 67 24.24 4.33 -4.05
C ASN A 67 24.66 5.75 -4.45
N ASN A 68 23.71 6.66 -4.67
CA ASN A 68 24.01 8.02 -5.14
C ASN A 68 24.58 8.91 -4.02
N ALA A 69 24.25 8.62 -2.76
CA ALA A 69 24.75 9.34 -1.60
C ALA A 69 26.02 8.73 -0.99
N ARG A 70 26.38 7.50 -1.36
CA ARG A 70 27.42 6.71 -0.71
C ARG A 70 28.81 7.32 -0.88
N LYS A 71 29.52 7.49 0.24
CA LYS A 71 30.90 7.97 0.30
C LYS A 71 31.86 6.80 0.44
N ALA A 72 33.00 6.91 -0.25
CA ALA A 72 34.09 5.91 -0.23
C ALA A 72 33.65 4.47 -0.58
N GLY A 73 32.50 4.29 -1.24
CA GLY A 73 31.94 2.96 -1.52
C GLY A 73 31.52 2.17 -0.27
N PHE A 74 31.58 2.80 0.92
CA PHE A 74 31.47 2.10 2.19
C PHE A 74 30.02 1.90 2.63
N ARG A 75 29.72 0.70 3.14
CA ARG A 75 28.37 0.16 3.42
C ARG A 75 28.26 -0.26 4.89
N LEU A 76 27.52 0.49 5.69
CA LEU A 76 27.18 0.16 7.08
C LEU A 76 25.77 -0.42 7.24
N ASP A 77 25.03 -0.53 6.16
CA ASP A 77 23.67 -1.06 6.10
C ASP A 77 23.61 -2.60 5.94
N THR A 78 24.72 -3.22 5.55
CA THR A 78 24.84 -4.67 5.36
C THR A 78 26.03 -5.27 6.05
N GLU A 79 25.87 -6.53 6.48
CA GLU A 79 26.89 -7.31 7.19
C GLU A 79 28.18 -7.42 6.36
N GLU A 80 28.04 -7.81 5.10
CA GLU A 80 29.16 -8.02 4.19
C GLU A 80 29.95 -6.72 4.00
N GLY A 81 29.24 -5.60 3.85
CA GLY A 81 29.83 -4.28 3.68
C GLY A 81 30.51 -3.75 4.94
N ALA A 82 29.91 -3.98 6.11
CA ALA A 82 30.40 -3.47 7.39
C ALA A 82 31.69 -4.19 7.85
N PHE A 83 31.87 -5.45 7.43
CA PHE A 83 33.06 -6.25 7.71
C PHE A 83 34.02 -6.39 6.53
N ALA A 84 33.67 -5.88 5.35
CA ALA A 84 34.56 -5.91 4.19
C ALA A 84 35.85 -5.11 4.44
N ALA A 85 36.91 -5.52 3.74
CA ALA A 85 38.11 -4.69 3.64
C ALA A 85 37.78 -3.39 2.90
N LEU A 86 38.35 -2.28 3.37
CA LEU A 86 38.13 -0.96 2.80
C LEU A 86 39.13 -0.73 1.65
N ASP A 87 38.68 -0.97 0.42
CA ASP A 87 39.48 -0.76 -0.79
C ASP A 87 40.07 0.66 -0.87
N SER A 88 39.38 1.66 -0.30
CA SER A 88 39.83 3.06 -0.27
C SER A 88 40.93 3.38 0.76
N LEU A 89 41.16 2.50 1.75
CA LEU A 89 42.15 2.69 2.82
C LEU A 89 43.20 1.56 2.90
N GLY A 90 43.09 0.50 2.09
CA GLY A 90 44.06 -0.58 2.02
C GLY A 90 43.58 -1.87 2.71
N LYS A 91 44.32 -2.36 3.70
CA LYS A 91 44.01 -3.63 4.43
C LYS A 91 43.05 -3.44 5.61
N ASP A 92 42.60 -2.21 5.85
CA ASP A 92 41.83 -1.87 7.02
C ASP A 92 40.38 -2.30 6.85
N HIS A 93 39.77 -2.81 7.90
CA HIS A 93 38.34 -3.14 7.93
C HIS A 93 37.59 -2.04 8.67
N ALA A 94 36.36 -1.76 8.26
CA ALA A 94 35.57 -0.79 8.99
C ALA A 94 35.25 -1.25 10.41
N ILE A 95 34.95 -2.54 10.56
CA ILE A 95 34.70 -3.16 11.86
C ILE A 95 35.52 -4.45 11.91
N VAL A 96 36.35 -4.56 12.94
CA VAL A 96 37.06 -5.79 13.30
C VAL A 96 36.43 -6.33 14.59
N PRO A 97 35.67 -7.44 14.52
CA PRO A 97 35.06 -8.05 15.69
C PRO A 97 36.04 -8.26 16.85
N GLY A 98 35.75 -7.66 18.01
CA GLY A 98 36.56 -7.77 19.22
C GLY A 98 37.76 -6.83 19.30
N ASP A 99 38.02 -6.01 18.28
CA ASP A 99 39.17 -5.12 18.25
C ASP A 99 38.77 -3.67 17.88
N LEU A 100 38.73 -2.81 18.91
CA LEU A 100 38.46 -1.38 18.74
C LEU A 100 39.61 -0.63 18.06
N GLY A 101 40.84 -1.10 18.27
CA GLY A 101 42.05 -0.47 17.76
C GLY A 101 42.19 -0.65 16.25
N GLU A 102 41.72 -1.76 15.70
CA GLU A 102 41.74 -2.06 14.26
C GLU A 102 40.41 -1.74 13.55
N SER A 103 39.38 -1.29 14.28
CA SER A 103 38.08 -0.90 13.72
C SER A 103 38.07 0.57 13.29
N VAL A 104 38.22 0.85 11.99
CA VAL A 104 38.20 2.22 11.44
C VAL A 104 36.94 2.98 11.86
N LEU A 105 35.77 2.32 11.92
CA LEU A 105 34.54 2.95 12.39
C LEU A 105 34.69 3.52 13.81
N TYR A 106 35.29 2.79 14.74
CA TYR A 106 35.47 3.24 16.12
C TYR A 106 36.50 4.36 16.20
N GLN A 107 37.59 4.26 15.43
CA GLN A 107 38.59 5.32 15.32
C GLN A 107 37.96 6.62 14.78
N SER A 108 37.16 6.54 13.72
CA SER A 108 36.53 7.72 13.12
C SER A 108 35.51 8.40 14.05
N ILE A 109 34.73 7.66 14.84
CA ILE A 109 33.76 8.27 15.77
C ILE A 109 34.39 8.81 17.05
N THR A 110 35.64 8.45 17.34
CA THR A 110 36.41 8.94 18.51
C THR A 110 37.50 9.95 18.14
N ALA A 111 37.74 10.18 16.85
CA ALA A 111 38.70 11.14 16.35
C ALA A 111 38.34 12.59 16.75
N THR A 112 39.37 13.43 16.86
CA THR A 112 39.23 14.87 17.15
C THR A 112 39.53 15.75 15.95
N ASP A 113 40.19 15.21 14.92
CA ASP A 113 40.47 15.92 13.67
C ASP A 113 39.18 16.11 12.85
N PRO A 114 38.76 17.35 12.53
CA PRO A 114 37.56 17.62 11.73
C PRO A 114 37.51 16.93 10.36
N GLU A 115 38.65 16.58 9.77
CA GLU A 115 38.72 15.90 8.47
C GLU A 115 38.56 14.37 8.58
N VAL A 116 38.75 13.81 9.78
CA VAL A 116 38.69 12.36 10.04
C VAL A 116 37.43 11.98 10.83
N VAL A 117 36.98 12.87 11.72
CA VAL A 117 35.85 12.59 12.62
C VAL A 117 34.57 12.33 11.85
N MET A 118 33.87 11.27 12.25
CA MET A 118 32.58 10.89 11.68
C MET A 118 31.49 10.91 12.76
N PRO A 119 30.29 11.46 12.46
CA PRO A 119 29.93 12.19 11.24
C PRO A 119 30.73 13.50 11.08
N PRO A 120 31.00 13.95 9.85
CA PRO A 120 31.80 15.16 9.62
C PRO A 120 31.01 16.39 10.10
N PRO A 121 31.67 17.47 10.55
CA PRO A 121 30.97 18.67 11.05
C PRO A 121 29.96 19.26 10.05
N SER A 122 30.27 19.18 8.75
CA SER A 122 29.39 19.63 7.66
C SER A 122 28.07 18.85 7.54
N SER A 123 27.97 17.66 8.15
CA SER A 123 26.74 16.87 8.17
C SER A 123 25.69 17.38 9.16
N ASN A 124 26.10 18.22 10.13
CA ASN A 124 25.31 18.63 11.30
C ASN A 124 24.78 17.46 12.15
N LEU A 125 25.36 16.28 12.02
CA LEU A 125 25.07 15.11 12.86
C LEU A 125 26.17 14.97 13.91
N THR A 126 25.80 14.53 15.11
CA THR A 126 26.74 14.25 16.20
C THR A 126 26.37 12.95 16.89
N LEU A 127 27.36 12.31 17.49
CA LEU A 127 27.18 11.16 18.37
C LEU A 127 27.38 11.62 19.82
N THR A 128 26.47 11.18 20.70
CA THR A 128 26.62 11.33 22.14
C THR A 128 27.66 10.35 22.68
N LYS A 129 28.21 10.65 23.86
CA LYS A 129 29.14 9.73 24.55
C LYS A 129 28.53 8.34 24.78
N TYR A 130 27.22 8.30 25.07
CA TYR A 130 26.50 7.05 25.28
C TYR A 130 26.38 6.23 23.98
N GLU A 131 26.09 6.88 22.85
CA GLU A 131 26.02 6.21 21.54
C GLU A 131 27.39 5.67 21.09
N ILE A 132 28.46 6.46 21.24
CA ILE A 132 29.83 6.00 20.97
C ILE A 132 30.16 4.78 21.84
N ALA A 133 29.80 4.84 23.12
CA ALA A 133 30.09 3.76 24.05
C ALA A 133 29.30 2.47 23.75
N LEU A 134 28.05 2.58 23.28
CA LEU A 134 27.27 1.43 22.82
C LEU A 134 27.92 0.75 21.61
N ILE A 135 28.35 1.54 20.62
CA ILE A 135 29.04 1.03 19.43
C ILE A 135 30.36 0.35 19.85
N GLY A 136 31.16 1.00 20.69
CA GLY A 136 32.42 0.44 21.19
C GLY A 136 32.21 -0.87 21.94
N LYS A 137 31.29 -0.90 22.90
CA LYS A 137 30.98 -2.13 23.66
C LYS A 137 30.48 -3.26 22.74
N TRP A 138 29.67 -2.95 21.74
CA TRP A 138 29.23 -3.96 20.76
C TRP A 138 30.40 -4.53 19.95
N ILE A 139 31.34 -3.70 19.50
CA ILE A 139 32.53 -4.16 18.79
C ILE A 139 33.42 -5.02 19.69
N ASP A 140 33.71 -4.59 20.93
CA ASP A 140 34.47 -5.39 21.91
C ASP A 140 33.79 -6.72 22.24
N GLN A 141 32.45 -6.79 22.16
CA GLN A 141 31.66 -8.00 22.30
C GLN A 141 31.64 -8.90 21.05
N GLY A 142 32.47 -8.61 20.04
CA GLY A 142 32.58 -9.40 18.82
C GLY A 142 31.66 -8.95 17.70
N ALA A 143 31.10 -7.74 17.78
CA ALA A 143 30.32 -7.09 16.73
C ALA A 143 29.22 -7.99 16.10
N VAL A 144 28.50 -8.77 16.91
CA VAL A 144 27.49 -9.72 16.37
C VAL A 144 26.42 -8.95 15.59
N TRP A 145 26.40 -9.17 14.28
CA TRP A 145 25.44 -8.56 13.36
C TRP A 145 24.08 -9.28 13.42
N LYS A 146 23.00 -8.51 13.22
CA LYS A 146 21.64 -9.08 13.11
C LYS A 146 20.89 -8.42 11.97
N LYS A 147 20.18 -9.21 11.17
CA LYS A 147 19.18 -8.68 10.23
C LYS A 147 18.12 -7.90 11.00
N HIS A 148 17.49 -6.92 10.32
CA HIS A 148 16.49 -6.08 10.95
C HIS A 148 15.37 -6.92 11.56
N TRP A 149 15.04 -6.66 12.82
CA TRP A 149 14.12 -7.50 13.59
C TRP A 149 12.75 -7.67 12.93
N SER A 150 12.23 -6.66 12.21
CA SER A 150 10.92 -6.71 11.57
C SER A 150 10.90 -7.57 10.29
N LEU A 151 12.07 -7.88 9.73
CA LEU A 151 12.23 -8.70 8.52
C LEU A 151 12.57 -10.15 8.86
N LEU A 152 12.54 -10.51 10.14
CA LEU A 152 12.77 -11.87 10.63
C LEU A 152 11.44 -12.47 11.07
N PRO A 153 11.20 -13.78 10.83
CA PRO A 153 10.04 -14.46 11.39
C PRO A 153 10.00 -14.31 12.91
N PRO A 154 8.85 -13.93 13.51
CA PRO A 154 8.73 -13.80 14.94
C PRO A 154 8.95 -15.15 15.61
N VAL A 155 9.80 -15.18 16.65
CA VAL A 155 10.10 -16.38 17.43
C VAL A 155 9.38 -16.27 18.77
N LYS A 156 8.66 -17.32 19.17
CA LYS A 156 7.97 -17.35 20.46
C LYS A 156 9.00 -17.34 21.59
N THR A 157 8.94 -16.32 22.44
CA THR A 157 9.78 -16.18 23.63
C THR A 157 8.98 -16.52 24.88
N SER A 158 9.64 -17.13 25.86
CA SER A 158 9.02 -17.34 27.17
C SER A 158 8.89 -16.00 27.90
N PRO A 159 7.74 -15.73 28.56
CA PRO A 159 7.58 -14.51 29.35
C PRO A 159 8.65 -14.42 30.44
N PRO A 160 9.19 -13.21 30.71
CA PRO A 160 10.24 -13.04 31.70
C PRO A 160 9.72 -13.36 33.12
N ALA A 161 10.66 -13.72 33.99
CA ALA A 161 10.41 -13.78 35.42
C ALA A 161 10.28 -12.35 35.98
N VAL A 162 9.31 -12.18 36.86
CA VAL A 162 8.98 -10.91 37.55
C VAL A 162 8.94 -11.16 39.04
N LYS A 163 9.29 -10.15 39.84
CA LYS A 163 9.26 -10.21 41.30
C LYS A 163 7.82 -10.20 41.81
N GLN A 164 6.96 -9.34 41.25
CA GLN A 164 5.55 -9.26 41.61
C GLN A 164 4.71 -10.23 40.74
N THR A 165 4.44 -11.43 41.27
CA THR A 165 3.75 -12.49 40.51
C THR A 165 2.24 -12.32 40.41
N ASN A 166 1.62 -11.52 41.28
CA ASN A 166 0.15 -11.43 41.40
C ASN A 166 -0.47 -10.32 40.54
N TRP A 167 0.34 -9.43 39.96
CA TRP A 167 -0.15 -8.32 39.14
C TRP A 167 -0.41 -8.69 37.68
N PRO A 168 0.47 -9.47 37.01
CA PRO A 168 0.23 -9.88 35.63
C PRO A 168 -1.05 -10.71 35.48
N LYS A 169 -1.97 -10.29 34.60
CA LYS A 169 -3.17 -11.03 34.21
C LYS A 169 -2.92 -11.91 32.99
N ASN A 170 -1.99 -11.52 32.12
CA ASN A 170 -1.60 -12.28 30.93
C ASN A 170 -0.07 -12.27 30.71
N GLU A 171 0.38 -12.89 29.60
CA GLU A 171 1.81 -12.98 29.26
C GLU A 171 2.45 -11.62 28.92
N ILE A 172 1.70 -10.69 28.31
CA ILE A 172 2.18 -9.35 27.94
C ILE A 172 2.52 -8.54 29.19
N ASP A 173 1.68 -8.63 30.22
CA ASP A 173 1.88 -7.92 31.49
C ASP A 173 3.22 -8.27 32.15
N ARG A 174 3.72 -9.50 31.96
CA ARG A 174 5.05 -9.90 32.46
C ARG A 174 6.18 -9.13 31.77
N PHE A 175 6.08 -8.90 30.47
CA PHE A 175 7.09 -8.11 29.75
C PHE A 175 7.10 -6.65 30.21
N VAL A 176 5.91 -6.06 30.38
CA VAL A 176 5.76 -4.68 30.90
C VAL A 176 6.30 -4.57 32.32
N LEU A 177 5.86 -5.45 33.22
CA LEU A 177 6.28 -5.44 34.62
C LEU A 177 7.78 -5.69 34.77
N HIS A 178 8.37 -6.59 33.98
CA HIS A 178 9.81 -6.82 34.00
C HIS A 178 10.60 -5.54 33.69
N GLN A 179 10.14 -4.76 32.70
CA GLN A 179 10.76 -3.47 32.37
C GLN A 179 10.56 -2.42 33.47
N LEU A 180 9.37 -2.37 34.10
CA LEU A 180 9.13 -1.50 35.25
C LEU A 180 10.06 -1.83 36.42
N GLU A 181 10.16 -3.12 36.77
CA GLU A 181 11.01 -3.60 37.87
C GLU A 181 12.50 -3.32 37.62
N GLN A 182 12.98 -3.45 36.38
CA GLN A 182 14.36 -3.08 36.01
C GLN A 182 14.63 -1.59 36.20
N LYS A 183 13.63 -0.75 35.94
CA LYS A 183 13.71 0.71 36.09
C LYS A 183 13.38 1.20 37.50
N GLY A 184 13.11 0.30 38.44
CA GLY A 184 12.68 0.64 39.80
C GLY A 184 11.30 1.31 39.88
N LEU A 185 10.46 1.09 38.87
CA LEU A 185 9.09 1.61 38.78
C LEU A 185 8.08 0.57 39.24
N THR A 186 6.93 1.03 39.74
CA THR A 186 5.79 0.18 40.13
C THR A 186 4.57 0.49 39.26
N PRO A 187 3.69 -0.51 39.01
CA PRO A 187 2.44 -0.25 38.31
C PRO A 187 1.57 0.78 39.03
N SER A 188 0.87 1.62 38.26
CA SER A 188 -0.15 2.54 38.80
C SER A 188 -1.36 1.78 39.34
N PRO A 189 -2.09 2.34 40.33
CA PRO A 189 -3.36 1.76 40.76
C PRO A 189 -4.37 1.74 39.61
N GLU A 190 -5.31 0.79 39.66
CA GLU A 190 -6.40 0.71 38.70
C GLU A 190 -7.28 1.97 38.76
N ALA A 191 -7.73 2.44 37.60
CA ALA A 191 -8.56 3.63 37.52
C ALA A 191 -9.98 3.36 38.05
N SER A 192 -10.71 4.42 38.42
CA SER A 192 -12.11 4.28 38.86
C SER A 192 -12.98 3.69 37.75
N LYS A 193 -14.09 3.03 38.11
CA LYS A 193 -15.02 2.43 37.14
C LYS A 193 -15.48 3.45 36.10
N GLU A 194 -15.81 4.67 36.50
CA GLU A 194 -16.23 5.75 35.62
C GLU A 194 -15.15 6.11 34.60
N THR A 195 -13.89 6.17 35.07
CA THR A 195 -12.74 6.47 34.21
C THR A 195 -12.48 5.35 33.22
N LEU A 196 -12.57 4.09 33.67
CA LEU A 196 -12.40 2.91 32.82
C LEU A 196 -13.46 2.86 31.73
N LEU A 197 -14.74 3.01 32.07
CA LEU A 197 -15.83 3.01 31.10
C LEU A 197 -15.69 4.17 30.11
N ARG A 198 -15.35 5.38 30.59
CA ARG A 198 -15.14 6.53 29.71
C ARG A 198 -14.04 6.27 28.68
N ARG A 199 -12.88 5.76 29.11
CA ARG A 199 -11.77 5.42 28.20
C ARG A 199 -12.20 4.36 27.19
N LEU A 200 -12.81 3.29 27.69
CA LEU A 200 -13.27 2.18 26.86
C LEU A 200 -14.29 2.63 25.79
N SER A 201 -15.24 3.49 26.13
CA SER A 201 -16.20 4.02 25.16
C SER A 201 -15.52 4.88 24.09
N PHE A 202 -14.60 5.79 24.44
CA PHE A 202 -13.88 6.56 23.41
C PHE A 202 -12.98 5.70 22.54
N ASP A 203 -12.29 4.73 23.14
CA ASP A 203 -11.37 3.85 22.41
C ASP A 203 -12.15 2.95 21.43
N LEU A 204 -13.27 2.37 21.86
CA LEU A 204 -14.01 1.40 21.06
C LEU A 204 -15.08 2.04 20.15
N THR A 205 -15.74 3.12 20.56
CA THR A 205 -16.86 3.70 19.78
C THR A 205 -16.65 5.16 19.41
N GLY A 206 -15.60 5.82 19.90
CA GLY A 206 -15.36 7.25 19.66
C GLY A 206 -16.36 8.17 20.37
N LEU A 207 -17.29 7.63 21.16
CA LEU A 207 -18.37 8.36 21.81
C LEU A 207 -18.24 8.26 23.34
N PRO A 208 -18.68 9.29 24.09
CA PRO A 208 -18.79 9.17 25.53
C PRO A 208 -19.88 8.15 25.92
N PRO A 209 -19.75 7.45 27.06
CA PRO A 209 -20.85 6.64 27.58
C PRO A 209 -22.04 7.52 27.98
N THR A 210 -23.26 6.99 27.87
CA THR A 210 -24.44 7.69 28.41
C THR A 210 -24.48 7.61 29.94
N VAL A 211 -25.27 8.45 30.59
CA VAL A 211 -25.43 8.42 32.05
C VAL A 211 -25.99 7.06 32.51
N GLU A 212 -26.94 6.52 31.77
CA GLU A 212 -27.56 5.22 32.06
C GLU A 212 -26.55 4.07 31.94
N GLU A 213 -25.64 4.13 30.96
CA GLU A 213 -24.57 3.15 30.81
C GLU A 213 -23.55 3.23 31.97
N VAL A 214 -23.24 4.44 32.43
CA VAL A 214 -22.39 4.65 33.60
C VAL A 214 -23.04 4.06 34.85
N ASP A 215 -24.30 4.42 35.12
CA ASP A 215 -25.04 3.93 36.28
C ASP A 215 -25.17 2.41 36.28
N ALA A 216 -25.47 1.81 35.12
CA ALA A 216 -25.53 0.35 34.97
C ALA A 216 -24.18 -0.33 35.25
N PHE A 217 -23.06 0.24 34.75
CA PHE A 217 -21.72 -0.30 34.97
C PHE A 217 -21.26 -0.17 36.43
N LEU A 218 -21.59 0.94 37.08
CA LEU A 218 -21.31 1.15 38.51
C LEU A 218 -22.09 0.17 39.37
N ALA A 219 -23.37 -0.04 39.05
CA ALA A 219 -24.27 -0.92 39.77
C ALA A 219 -23.99 -2.42 39.57
N ASP A 220 -23.29 -2.84 38.49
CA ASP A 220 -22.96 -4.26 38.25
C ASP A 220 -21.90 -4.75 39.26
N PRO A 221 -22.25 -5.70 40.17
CA PRO A 221 -21.32 -6.25 41.16
C PRO A 221 -20.54 -7.46 40.64
N SER A 222 -20.81 -7.90 39.40
CA SER A 222 -20.18 -9.10 38.86
C SER A 222 -18.67 -8.91 38.68
N PRO A 223 -17.89 -9.98 38.89
CA PRO A 223 -16.43 -9.92 38.73
C PRO A 223 -16.00 -9.66 37.28
N ASN A 224 -16.91 -9.83 36.31
CA ASN A 224 -16.68 -9.61 34.89
C ASN A 224 -17.45 -8.40 34.32
N ALA A 225 -17.81 -7.43 35.17
CA ALA A 225 -18.53 -6.23 34.74
C ALA A 225 -17.77 -5.48 33.62
N TYR A 226 -16.43 -5.42 33.70
CA TYR A 226 -15.60 -4.76 32.70
C TYR A 226 -15.70 -5.46 31.33
N GLU A 227 -15.55 -6.79 31.30
CA GLU A 227 -15.63 -7.59 30.08
C GLU A 227 -17.02 -7.49 29.44
N LYS A 228 -18.10 -7.44 30.22
CA LYS A 228 -19.44 -7.19 29.68
C LYS A 228 -19.56 -5.82 29.02
N ALA A 229 -18.93 -4.79 29.59
CA ALA A 229 -18.89 -3.46 28.98
C ALA A 229 -18.10 -3.48 27.67
N VAL A 230 -16.97 -4.20 27.62
CA VAL A 230 -16.18 -4.43 26.39
C VAL A 230 -17.06 -5.10 25.32
N ASP A 231 -17.68 -6.23 25.64
CA ASP A 231 -18.52 -6.99 24.69
C ASP A 231 -19.67 -6.14 24.15
N ARG A 232 -20.33 -5.36 25.02
CA ARG A 232 -21.41 -4.44 24.63
C ARG A 232 -20.92 -3.37 23.66
N LEU A 233 -19.75 -2.77 23.92
CA LEU A 233 -19.19 -1.71 23.08
C LEU A 233 -18.68 -2.25 21.74
N LEU A 234 -18.06 -3.44 21.73
CA LEU A 234 -17.67 -4.14 20.49
C LEU A 234 -18.89 -4.53 19.63
N ALA A 235 -20.04 -4.84 20.25
CA ALA A 235 -21.28 -5.13 19.56
C ALA A 235 -22.04 -3.88 19.06
N SER A 236 -21.58 -2.68 19.42
CA SER A 236 -22.20 -1.42 18.99
C SER A 236 -21.91 -1.15 17.51
N PRO A 237 -22.86 -0.62 16.72
CA PRO A 237 -22.58 -0.21 15.34
C PRO A 237 -21.48 0.87 15.24
N HIS A 238 -21.33 1.68 16.30
CA HIS A 238 -20.31 2.73 16.40
C HIS A 238 -18.89 2.18 16.52
N TYR A 239 -18.72 0.88 16.82
CA TYR A 239 -17.41 0.24 16.85
C TYR A 239 -16.74 0.29 15.46
N GLY A 240 -17.45 -0.19 14.44
CA GLY A 240 -16.95 -0.16 13.06
C GLY A 240 -16.76 1.26 12.52
N GLU A 241 -17.57 2.21 12.96
CA GLU A 241 -17.39 3.64 12.62
C GLU A 241 -16.07 4.16 13.19
N ARG A 242 -15.82 3.94 14.49
CA ARG A 242 -14.58 4.39 15.16
C ARG A 242 -13.33 3.73 14.59
N MET A 243 -13.35 2.42 14.40
CA MET A 243 -12.22 1.67 13.85
C MET A 243 -12.00 2.00 12.37
N GLY A 244 -13.09 2.28 11.65
CA GLY A 244 -13.05 2.65 10.24
C GLY A 244 -12.24 3.91 9.98
N VAL A 245 -12.35 4.96 10.82
CA VAL A 245 -11.70 6.27 10.59
C VAL A 245 -10.22 6.14 10.23
N GLU A 246 -9.44 5.43 11.03
CA GLU A 246 -7.98 5.28 10.81
C GLU A 246 -7.68 4.51 9.52
N TRP A 247 -8.53 3.52 9.18
CA TRP A 247 -8.39 2.78 7.93
C TRP A 247 -8.75 3.62 6.71
N LEU A 248 -9.81 4.44 6.79
CA LEU A 248 -10.24 5.33 5.72
C LEU A 248 -9.15 6.34 5.38
N ASP A 249 -8.51 6.94 6.40
CA ASP A 249 -7.38 7.85 6.22
C ASP A 249 -6.21 7.15 5.53
N LEU A 250 -5.83 5.97 6.03
CA LEU A 250 -4.74 5.16 5.46
C LEU A 250 -5.02 4.73 4.02
N ALA A 251 -6.28 4.45 3.70
CA ALA A 251 -6.74 4.08 2.37
C ALA A 251 -6.94 5.28 1.42
N ARG A 252 -6.67 6.52 1.89
CA ARG A 252 -6.85 7.78 1.16
C ARG A 252 -8.30 8.04 0.75
N TYR A 253 -9.26 7.58 1.54
CA TYR A 253 -10.67 7.79 1.23
C TYR A 253 -11.02 9.28 1.30
N ALA A 254 -11.79 9.75 0.31
CA ALA A 254 -12.41 11.06 0.32
C ALA A 254 -13.79 10.98 -0.38
N ASP A 255 -14.74 11.79 0.08
CA ASP A 255 -16.03 11.98 -0.60
C ASP A 255 -15.90 12.85 -1.86
N SER A 256 -14.70 13.34 -2.17
CA SER A 256 -14.39 14.19 -3.32
C SER A 256 -13.18 13.69 -4.12
N HIS A 257 -12.86 14.35 -5.24
CA HIS A 257 -11.71 14.00 -6.10
C HIS A 257 -10.36 14.17 -5.40
N GLY A 258 -10.28 15.03 -4.38
CA GLY A 258 -9.08 15.28 -3.60
C GLY A 258 -7.94 15.87 -4.44
N TYR A 259 -8.27 16.59 -5.51
CA TYR A 259 -7.30 17.15 -6.47
C TYR A 259 -7.76 18.52 -7.01
N GLN A 260 -7.13 19.03 -8.07
CA GLN A 260 -7.36 20.35 -8.65
C GLN A 260 -8.85 20.70 -8.84
N ASP A 261 -9.59 19.92 -9.64
CA ASP A 261 -11.04 20.02 -9.81
C ASP A 261 -11.74 19.08 -8.82
N ASP A 262 -11.95 19.59 -7.60
CA ASP A 262 -12.45 18.82 -6.46
C ASP A 262 -13.98 18.60 -6.49
N GLY A 263 -14.41 17.71 -7.39
CA GLY A 263 -15.80 17.26 -7.52
C GLY A 263 -16.18 16.15 -6.52
N MET A 264 -17.47 15.92 -6.34
CA MET A 264 -18.00 14.84 -5.50
C MET A 264 -17.75 13.46 -6.11
N ARG A 265 -17.48 12.46 -5.27
CA ARG A 265 -17.36 11.04 -5.64
C ARG A 265 -18.44 10.19 -5.00
N ASN A 266 -18.96 9.23 -5.76
CA ASN A 266 -19.90 8.23 -5.26
C ASN A 266 -19.20 7.00 -4.64
N SER A 267 -18.17 7.23 -3.81
CA SER A 267 -17.36 6.17 -3.18
C SER A 267 -17.84 5.74 -1.79
N TRP A 268 -18.84 6.43 -1.21
CA TRP A 268 -19.39 6.11 0.11
C TRP A 268 -19.82 4.65 0.33
N PRO A 269 -20.29 3.87 -0.69
CA PRO A 269 -20.60 2.46 -0.45
C PRO A 269 -19.37 1.66 0.00
N TRP A 270 -18.16 2.03 -0.44
CA TRP A 270 -16.92 1.41 0.01
C TRP A 270 -16.63 1.73 1.48
N ARG A 271 -16.85 2.98 1.93
CA ARG A 271 -16.76 3.37 3.34
C ARG A 271 -17.72 2.53 4.21
N GLU A 272 -18.97 2.40 3.78
CA GLU A 272 -19.96 1.57 4.49
C GLU A 272 -19.54 0.10 4.54
N TRP A 273 -18.92 -0.40 3.47
CA TRP A 273 -18.35 -1.74 3.46
C TRP A 273 -17.22 -1.91 4.50
N VAL A 274 -16.32 -0.93 4.65
CA VAL A 274 -15.27 -0.96 5.70
C VAL A 274 -15.88 -1.01 7.09
N ILE A 275 -16.84 -0.12 7.38
CA ILE A 275 -17.54 -0.07 8.68
C ILE A 275 -18.21 -1.41 8.98
N LYS A 276 -18.90 -1.98 7.99
CA LYS A 276 -19.52 -3.31 8.08
C LYS A 276 -18.49 -4.41 8.33
N ALA A 277 -17.35 -4.38 7.65
CA ALA A 277 -16.30 -5.39 7.82
C ALA A 277 -15.75 -5.43 9.26
N TYR A 278 -15.54 -4.26 9.88
CA TYR A 278 -15.17 -4.19 11.30
C TYR A 278 -16.28 -4.72 12.22
N ASN A 279 -17.51 -4.27 12.04
CA ASN A 279 -18.65 -4.70 12.87
C ASN A 279 -18.94 -6.21 12.75
N GLN A 280 -18.62 -6.83 11.61
CA GLN A 280 -18.75 -8.27 11.40
C GLN A 280 -17.52 -9.07 11.83
N ASN A 281 -16.47 -8.39 12.31
CA ASN A 281 -15.18 -9.00 12.63
C ASN A 281 -14.65 -9.85 11.45
N LEU A 282 -14.68 -9.27 10.24
CA LEU A 282 -14.19 -9.95 9.03
C LEU A 282 -12.73 -10.37 9.25
N PRO A 283 -12.37 -11.65 9.04
CA PRO A 283 -11.01 -12.10 9.26
C PRO A 283 -10.00 -11.25 8.48
N TYR A 284 -8.92 -10.82 9.15
CA TYR A 284 -7.96 -9.88 8.57
C TYR A 284 -7.41 -10.34 7.21
N ASN A 285 -7.14 -11.64 7.05
CA ASN A 285 -6.70 -12.20 5.77
C ASN A 285 -7.73 -12.01 4.64
N GLN A 286 -9.03 -12.10 4.93
CA GLN A 286 -10.09 -11.82 3.95
C GLN A 286 -10.22 -10.33 3.70
N PHE A 287 -10.20 -9.51 4.77
CA PHE A 287 -10.28 -8.05 4.68
C PHE A 287 -9.21 -7.46 3.76
N ILE A 288 -7.95 -7.89 3.89
CA ILE A 288 -6.87 -7.43 3.02
C ILE A 288 -6.96 -8.02 1.62
N THR A 289 -7.33 -9.30 1.48
CA THR A 289 -7.41 -9.96 0.16
C THR A 289 -8.49 -9.33 -0.71
N TRP A 290 -9.67 -9.06 -0.15
CA TRP A 290 -10.78 -8.47 -0.92
C TRP A 290 -10.48 -7.04 -1.36
N GLN A 291 -9.70 -6.28 -0.59
CA GLN A 291 -9.30 -4.92 -0.96
C GLN A 291 -8.22 -4.89 -2.03
N LEU A 292 -7.27 -5.83 -2.00
CA LEU A 292 -6.17 -5.87 -2.96
C LEU A 292 -6.54 -6.55 -4.27
N ALA A 293 -7.38 -7.59 -4.22
CA ALA A 293 -7.62 -8.49 -5.35
C ALA A 293 -9.01 -9.15 -5.31
N GLY A 294 -10.02 -8.48 -4.74
CA GLY A 294 -11.37 -9.04 -4.65
C GLY A 294 -12.03 -9.29 -6.00
N ASP A 295 -11.70 -8.47 -7.01
CA ASP A 295 -12.11 -8.63 -8.41
C ASP A 295 -11.42 -9.79 -9.13
N MET A 296 -10.25 -10.22 -8.67
CA MET A 296 -9.51 -11.36 -9.20
C MET A 296 -9.92 -12.70 -8.57
N LEU A 297 -10.81 -12.70 -7.58
CA LEU A 297 -11.32 -13.95 -7.00
C LEU A 297 -12.21 -14.70 -8.00
N PRO A 298 -12.26 -16.04 -7.95
CA PRO A 298 -13.16 -16.81 -8.82
C PRO A 298 -14.63 -16.45 -8.54
N ASN A 299 -15.35 -16.00 -9.57
CA ASN A 299 -16.77 -15.59 -9.48
C ASN A 299 -17.00 -14.58 -8.33
N PRO A 300 -16.37 -13.40 -8.39
CA PRO A 300 -16.34 -12.49 -7.26
C PRO A 300 -17.75 -11.97 -6.95
N THR A 301 -18.07 -11.89 -5.66
CA THR A 301 -19.33 -11.29 -5.21
C THR A 301 -19.28 -9.77 -5.41
N ARG A 302 -20.44 -9.11 -5.40
CA ARG A 302 -20.49 -7.64 -5.47
C ARG A 302 -19.76 -6.97 -4.30
N GLU A 303 -19.76 -7.58 -3.12
CA GLU A 303 -18.99 -7.07 -1.97
C GLU A 303 -17.47 -7.18 -2.19
N GLN A 304 -17.00 -8.25 -2.82
CA GLN A 304 -15.58 -8.42 -3.16
C GLN A 304 -15.12 -7.43 -4.24
N LEU A 305 -15.97 -7.22 -5.25
CA LEU A 305 -15.74 -6.17 -6.26
C LEU A 305 -15.71 -4.77 -5.63
N LEU A 306 -16.69 -4.48 -4.75
CA LEU A 306 -16.74 -3.21 -4.04
C LEU A 306 -15.49 -2.99 -3.20
N ALA A 307 -15.07 -3.98 -2.39
CA ALA A 307 -13.89 -3.90 -1.54
C ALA A 307 -12.62 -3.52 -2.30
N THR A 308 -12.46 -4.01 -3.53
CA THR A 308 -11.31 -3.74 -4.42
C THR A 308 -11.14 -2.26 -4.76
N SER A 309 -12.18 -1.44 -4.55
CA SER A 309 -12.12 0.03 -4.72
C SER A 309 -11.05 0.70 -3.85
N PHE A 310 -10.49 0.02 -2.84
CA PHE A 310 -9.27 0.45 -2.13
C PHE A 310 -8.15 0.91 -3.10
N ASN A 311 -7.95 0.16 -4.19
CA ASN A 311 -6.95 0.49 -5.21
C ASN A 311 -7.29 1.74 -6.04
N ARG A 312 -8.48 2.31 -5.89
CA ARG A 312 -9.00 3.44 -6.67
C ARG A 312 -9.36 4.66 -5.82
N ASN A 313 -9.08 4.63 -4.52
CA ASN A 313 -9.33 5.75 -3.61
C ASN A 313 -8.38 6.95 -3.82
N HIS A 314 -7.30 6.77 -4.56
CA HIS A 314 -6.32 7.81 -4.84
C HIS A 314 -6.94 9.11 -5.40
N PRO A 315 -6.29 10.27 -5.23
CA PRO A 315 -6.71 11.50 -5.89
C PRO A 315 -6.89 11.30 -7.41
N GLN A 316 -7.87 11.97 -8.00
CA GLN A 316 -8.21 11.84 -9.43
C GLN A 316 -8.28 13.23 -10.05
N THR A 317 -7.81 13.34 -11.30
CA THR A 317 -7.84 14.61 -12.04
C THR A 317 -8.90 14.59 -13.12
N GLN A 318 -9.62 15.72 -13.22
CA GLN A 318 -10.57 16.04 -14.28
C GLN A 318 -10.07 17.19 -15.16
N GLU A 319 -8.85 17.66 -14.90
CA GLU A 319 -8.28 18.84 -15.54
C GLU A 319 -8.10 18.64 -17.05
N GLY A 320 -8.58 19.59 -17.85
CA GLY A 320 -8.34 19.59 -19.28
C GLY A 320 -6.87 19.90 -19.60
N GLY A 321 -6.24 19.07 -20.44
CA GLY A 321 -4.86 19.29 -20.89
C GLY A 321 -3.79 18.58 -20.07
N VAL A 322 -4.19 17.73 -19.12
CA VAL A 322 -3.25 16.80 -18.46
C VAL A 322 -2.66 15.80 -19.46
N VAL A 323 -1.49 15.27 -19.13
CA VAL A 323 -0.90 14.15 -19.85
C VAL A 323 -1.42 12.86 -19.22
N ASP A 324 -2.35 12.18 -19.89
CA ASP A 324 -2.98 10.93 -19.43
C ASP A 324 -1.96 9.93 -18.87
N GLU A 325 -0.85 9.73 -19.59
CA GLU A 325 0.20 8.79 -19.20
C GLU A 325 0.94 9.19 -17.91
N GLU A 326 1.11 10.49 -17.66
CA GLU A 326 1.73 10.99 -16.42
C GLU A 326 0.88 10.59 -15.22
N TYR A 327 -0.41 10.92 -15.25
CA TYR A 327 -1.32 10.62 -14.15
C TYR A 327 -1.60 9.13 -14.01
N ARG A 328 -1.65 8.38 -15.13
CA ARG A 328 -1.74 6.91 -15.08
C ARG A 328 -0.57 6.33 -14.29
N VAL A 329 0.66 6.80 -14.54
CA VAL A 329 1.86 6.38 -13.80
C VAL A 329 1.83 6.86 -12.35
N GLU A 330 1.39 8.09 -12.07
CA GLU A 330 1.23 8.58 -10.70
C GLU A 330 0.23 7.76 -9.88
N TYR A 331 -0.89 7.32 -10.47
CA TYR A 331 -1.88 6.50 -9.78
C TYR A 331 -1.33 5.11 -9.43
N VAL A 332 -0.48 4.54 -10.29
CA VAL A 332 0.19 3.27 -9.99
C VAL A 332 1.25 3.47 -8.88
N ALA A 333 2.00 4.57 -8.92
CA ALA A 333 2.96 4.92 -7.88
C ALA A 333 2.25 5.12 -6.52
N ASP A 334 1.11 5.82 -6.53
CA ASP A 334 0.27 6.02 -5.37
C ASP A 334 -0.24 4.68 -4.81
N ARG A 335 -0.78 3.76 -5.62
CA ARG A 335 -1.17 2.40 -5.18
C ARG A 335 0.00 1.64 -4.54
N THR A 336 1.20 1.73 -5.12
CA THR A 336 2.43 1.10 -4.63
C THR A 336 2.82 1.63 -3.23
N ASN A 337 2.78 2.95 -3.08
CA ASN A 337 3.11 3.63 -1.82
C ASN A 337 2.05 3.35 -0.73
N THR A 338 0.78 3.44 -1.13
CA THR A 338 -0.42 2.88 -0.51
C THR A 338 -0.18 1.54 0.15
N PHE A 339 0.16 0.58 -0.68
CA PHE A 339 0.36 -0.78 -0.25
C PHE A 339 1.51 -0.91 0.77
N GLY A 340 2.64 -0.25 0.49
CA GLY A 340 3.80 -0.23 1.39
C GLY A 340 3.43 0.25 2.79
N LYS A 341 2.77 1.41 2.88
CA LYS A 341 2.33 1.98 4.15
C LYS A 341 1.26 1.14 4.84
N ALA A 342 0.23 0.74 4.10
CA ALA A 342 -0.97 0.16 4.70
C ALA A 342 -0.81 -1.30 5.13
N PHE A 343 -0.04 -2.10 4.38
CA PHE A 343 0.08 -3.53 4.63
C PHE A 343 1.47 -3.97 5.08
N LEU A 344 2.53 -3.28 4.64
CA LEU A 344 3.90 -3.61 5.07
C LEU A 344 4.37 -2.76 6.25
N GLY A 345 3.73 -1.61 6.50
CA GLY A 345 4.23 -0.63 7.47
C GLY A 345 5.56 0.01 7.04
N LEU A 346 5.83 0.08 5.73
CA LEU A 346 7.08 0.57 5.16
C LEU A 346 6.84 1.76 4.22
N SER A 347 7.68 2.79 4.31
CA SER A 347 7.74 3.84 3.30
C SER A 347 8.51 3.33 2.08
N MET A 348 7.89 3.37 0.91
CA MET A 348 8.48 2.92 -0.34
C MET A 348 8.85 4.10 -1.26
N GLU A 349 8.41 5.32 -0.92
CA GLU A 349 8.45 6.50 -1.80
C GLU A 349 9.86 6.89 -2.21
N CYS A 350 10.81 6.84 -1.27
CA CYS A 350 12.21 7.16 -1.57
C CYS A 350 12.76 6.21 -2.64
N ALA A 351 12.32 4.95 -2.63
CA ALA A 351 12.77 3.91 -3.55
C ALA A 351 12.36 4.20 -5.02
N ARG A 352 11.45 5.16 -5.24
CA ARG A 352 11.01 5.55 -6.59
C ARG A 352 12.16 6.12 -7.42
N CYS A 353 12.96 7.02 -6.85
CA CYS A 353 13.99 7.75 -7.60
C CYS A 353 15.41 7.20 -7.40
N HIS A 354 15.67 6.55 -6.27
CA HIS A 354 16.96 5.96 -5.90
C HIS A 354 16.70 4.81 -4.92
N ASP A 355 17.72 4.03 -4.53
CA ASP A 355 17.51 3.01 -3.48
C ASP A 355 17.09 3.67 -2.16
N HIS A 356 16.21 3.03 -1.39
CA HIS A 356 15.68 3.61 -0.16
C HIS A 356 16.80 3.97 0.82
N LYS A 357 16.69 5.13 1.46
CA LYS A 357 17.81 5.73 2.20
C LYS A 357 18.17 5.01 3.52
N TYR A 358 17.23 4.26 4.09
CA TYR A 358 17.36 3.65 5.42
C TYR A 358 17.01 2.17 5.41
N ASP A 359 15.85 1.83 4.83
CA ASP A 359 15.41 0.45 4.64
C ASP A 359 16.06 -0.24 3.44
N PRO A 360 16.21 -1.58 3.48
CA PRO A 360 16.84 -2.37 2.42
C PRO A 360 15.86 -2.62 1.26
N ILE A 361 15.36 -1.54 0.65
CA ILE A 361 14.46 -1.56 -0.50
C ILE A 361 15.19 -0.92 -1.68
N SER A 362 15.52 -1.71 -2.70
CA SER A 362 16.12 -1.15 -3.91
C SER A 362 15.08 -0.48 -4.80
N GLN A 363 15.52 0.42 -5.69
CA GLN A 363 14.66 0.97 -6.74
C GLN A 363 14.10 -0.14 -7.64
N LYS A 364 14.87 -1.21 -7.87
CA LYS A 364 14.38 -2.38 -8.61
C LYS A 364 13.21 -3.06 -7.90
N ASP A 365 13.28 -3.20 -6.57
CA ASP A 365 12.19 -3.78 -5.78
C ASP A 365 10.94 -2.90 -5.83
N TYR A 366 11.11 -1.58 -5.78
CA TYR A 366 10.02 -0.61 -5.96
C TYR A 366 9.28 -0.82 -7.28
N TYR A 367 10.01 -0.85 -8.40
CA TYR A 367 9.38 -1.04 -9.72
C TYR A 367 8.87 -2.47 -9.96
N SER A 368 9.41 -3.45 -9.25
CA SER A 368 8.86 -4.82 -9.25
C SER A 368 7.51 -4.88 -8.54
N LEU A 369 7.36 -4.16 -7.42
CA LEU A 369 6.06 -4.01 -6.74
C LEU A 369 5.09 -3.15 -7.55
N PHE A 370 5.56 -2.04 -8.13
CA PHE A 370 4.80 -1.18 -9.04
C PHE A 370 4.12 -1.97 -10.15
N ALA A 371 4.82 -2.97 -10.72
CA ALA A 371 4.30 -3.80 -11.80
C ALA A 371 3.00 -4.55 -11.42
N PHE A 372 2.79 -4.92 -10.15
CA PHE A 372 1.54 -5.56 -9.72
C PHE A 372 0.34 -4.62 -9.88
N PHE A 373 0.51 -3.34 -9.56
CA PHE A 373 -0.54 -2.32 -9.64
C PHE A 373 -0.65 -1.68 -11.04
N ASN A 374 0.33 -1.93 -11.92
CA ASN A 374 0.37 -1.45 -13.30
C ASN A 374 -0.41 -2.36 -14.28
N SER A 375 -1.52 -2.93 -13.83
CA SER A 375 -2.38 -3.83 -14.61
C SER A 375 -3.82 -3.32 -14.75
N ASN A 376 -4.14 -2.22 -14.06
CA ASN A 376 -5.46 -1.60 -14.11
C ASN A 376 -5.65 -0.81 -15.41
N ASN A 377 -6.81 -1.00 -16.05
CA ASN A 377 -7.20 -0.26 -17.25
C ASN A 377 -7.73 1.15 -16.89
N ASP A 378 -6.82 2.00 -16.41
CA ASP A 378 -7.06 3.38 -16.00
C ASP A 378 -6.46 4.35 -17.04
N SER A 379 -7.18 5.40 -17.40
CA SER A 379 -6.72 6.42 -18.34
C SER A 379 -5.90 7.54 -17.70
N GLY A 380 -5.81 7.59 -16.36
CA GLY A 380 -5.13 8.70 -15.66
C GLY A 380 -5.95 9.99 -15.60
N ILE A 381 -7.15 10.01 -16.19
CA ILE A 381 -8.08 11.13 -16.18
C ILE A 381 -9.51 10.61 -16.03
N ILE A 382 -10.34 11.32 -15.29
CA ILE A 382 -11.77 11.03 -15.16
C ILE A 382 -12.59 11.92 -16.11
N PRO A 383 -13.75 11.45 -16.61
CA PRO A 383 -14.55 12.22 -17.55
C PRO A 383 -15.11 13.49 -16.89
N TYR A 384 -15.27 14.57 -17.68
CA TYR A 384 -15.87 15.82 -17.19
C TYR A 384 -17.31 15.62 -16.64
N ASN A 385 -18.04 14.68 -17.24
CA ASN A 385 -19.35 14.24 -16.79
C ASN A 385 -19.33 12.72 -16.60
N GLY A 386 -19.59 12.25 -15.38
CA GLY A 386 -19.68 10.82 -15.07
C GLY A 386 -18.70 10.39 -13.98
N GLU A 387 -18.49 9.08 -13.88
CA GLU A 387 -17.68 8.46 -12.84
C GLU A 387 -16.42 7.83 -13.44
N ALA A 388 -15.37 7.72 -12.61
CA ALA A 388 -14.12 7.06 -12.99
C ALA A 388 -14.36 5.58 -13.36
N SER A 389 -14.11 5.20 -14.61
CA SER A 389 -14.26 3.81 -15.07
C SER A 389 -13.04 2.95 -14.71
N PRO A 390 -13.22 1.64 -14.40
CA PRO A 390 -14.48 0.89 -14.38
C PRO A 390 -15.29 1.10 -13.09
N THR A 391 -16.62 1.20 -13.20
CA THR A 391 -17.52 1.32 -12.04
C THR A 391 -18.35 0.07 -11.82
N VAL A 392 -18.71 -0.17 -10.55
CA VAL A 392 -19.66 -1.22 -10.16
C VAL A 392 -20.98 -0.55 -9.80
N ILE A 393 -22.08 -1.04 -10.38
CA ILE A 393 -23.41 -0.57 -10.01
C ILE A 393 -23.80 -1.20 -8.68
N ILE A 394 -24.11 -0.36 -7.69
CA ILE A 394 -24.65 -0.78 -6.39
C ILE A 394 -26.14 -0.39 -6.35
N PRO A 395 -27.05 -1.27 -6.81
CA PRO A 395 -28.48 -0.97 -6.83
C PRO A 395 -29.08 -1.04 -5.42
N SER A 396 -30.14 -0.27 -5.20
CA SER A 396 -30.99 -0.44 -4.02
C SER A 396 -31.70 -1.80 -4.04
N PRO A 397 -32.20 -2.31 -2.91
CA PRO A 397 -32.97 -3.56 -2.88
C PRO A 397 -34.17 -3.56 -3.84
N GLU A 398 -34.83 -2.42 -4.00
CA GLU A 398 -35.94 -2.25 -4.94
C GLU A 398 -35.46 -2.32 -6.41
N ALA A 399 -34.34 -1.64 -6.72
CA ALA A 399 -33.75 -1.67 -8.05
C ALA A 399 -33.23 -3.09 -8.38
N GLU A 400 -32.64 -3.80 -7.42
CA GLU A 400 -32.22 -5.19 -7.57
C GLU A 400 -33.40 -6.11 -7.91
N ALA A 401 -34.53 -5.96 -7.21
CA ALA A 401 -35.74 -6.74 -7.49
C ALA A 401 -36.28 -6.47 -8.91
N LYS A 402 -36.26 -5.20 -9.35
CA LYS A 402 -36.63 -4.82 -10.72
C LYS A 402 -35.66 -5.38 -11.76
N LEU A 403 -34.35 -5.27 -11.53
CA LEU A 403 -33.31 -5.82 -12.41
C LEU A 403 -33.45 -7.33 -12.54
N LYS A 404 -33.67 -8.03 -11.44
CA LYS A 404 -33.92 -9.48 -11.44
C LYS A 404 -35.13 -9.82 -12.31
N PHE A 405 -36.26 -9.12 -12.11
CA PHE A 405 -37.45 -9.32 -12.94
C PHE A 405 -37.18 -9.08 -14.43
N ILE A 406 -36.47 -7.99 -14.77
CA ILE A 406 -36.11 -7.68 -16.16
C ILE A 406 -35.22 -8.79 -16.74
N HIS A 407 -34.19 -9.22 -16.04
CA HIS A 407 -33.30 -10.30 -16.50
C HIS A 407 -34.04 -11.61 -16.71
N GLU A 408 -34.98 -11.98 -15.83
CA GLU A 408 -35.82 -13.17 -16.00
C GLU A 408 -36.68 -13.12 -17.26
N LYS A 409 -37.07 -11.91 -17.72
CA LYS A 409 -37.86 -11.71 -18.95
C LYS A 409 -36.99 -11.60 -20.21
N VAL A 410 -35.82 -10.98 -20.09
CA VAL A 410 -34.92 -10.68 -21.22
C VAL A 410 -34.08 -11.90 -21.59
N MET A 411 -33.59 -12.66 -20.61
CA MET A 411 -32.65 -13.77 -20.84
C MET A 411 -33.19 -14.85 -21.80
N PRO A 412 -34.48 -15.27 -21.75
CA PRO A 412 -35.01 -16.19 -22.76
C PRO A 412 -35.06 -15.58 -24.17
N LEU A 413 -35.32 -14.27 -24.28
CA LEU A 413 -35.34 -13.55 -25.56
C LEU A 413 -33.93 -13.44 -26.12
N GLU A 414 -32.95 -13.09 -25.29
CA GLU A 414 -31.53 -13.04 -25.68
C GLU A 414 -31.00 -14.42 -26.09
N ASN A 415 -31.35 -15.48 -25.36
CA ASN A 415 -30.98 -16.85 -25.73
C ASN A 415 -31.66 -17.31 -27.04
N ALA A 416 -32.84 -16.77 -27.35
CA ALA A 416 -33.52 -17.02 -28.62
C ALA A 416 -32.88 -16.23 -29.79
N LEU A 417 -32.21 -15.11 -29.50
CA LEU A 417 -31.35 -14.44 -30.46
C LEU A 417 -30.09 -15.29 -30.62
N ASN A 418 -29.84 -15.80 -31.83
CA ASN A 418 -28.58 -16.46 -32.15
C ASN A 418 -27.62 -15.43 -32.76
N PRO A 419 -26.59 -14.95 -32.03
CA PRO A 419 -25.65 -13.95 -32.54
C PRO A 419 -24.95 -14.43 -33.81
N GLU A 420 -24.77 -15.74 -33.96
CA GLU A 420 -24.17 -16.33 -35.13
C GLU A 420 -25.07 -16.20 -36.37
N ASN A 421 -26.40 -16.29 -36.21
CA ASN A 421 -27.31 -16.01 -37.32
C ASN A 421 -27.19 -14.54 -37.77
N TYR A 422 -27.04 -13.59 -36.84
CA TYR A 422 -26.81 -12.19 -37.19
C TYR A 422 -25.49 -11.99 -37.93
N ARG A 423 -24.40 -12.61 -37.47
CA ARG A 423 -23.11 -12.57 -38.16
C ARG A 423 -23.18 -13.19 -39.55
N GLN A 424 -23.80 -14.36 -39.69
CA GLN A 424 -23.96 -15.04 -40.97
C GLN A 424 -24.82 -14.23 -41.95
N ASN A 425 -25.92 -13.65 -41.46
CA ASN A 425 -26.76 -12.75 -42.25
C ASN A 425 -25.99 -11.50 -42.68
N PHE A 426 -25.21 -10.91 -41.77
CA PHE A 426 -24.36 -9.76 -42.08
C PHE A 426 -23.28 -10.10 -43.11
N GLN A 427 -22.57 -11.23 -42.95
CA GLN A 427 -21.56 -11.68 -43.90
C GLN A 427 -22.16 -12.00 -45.27
N SER A 428 -23.33 -12.62 -45.31
CA SER A 428 -24.06 -12.89 -46.55
C SER A 428 -24.50 -11.59 -47.24
N TRP A 429 -25.01 -10.64 -46.47
CA TRP A 429 -25.34 -9.31 -46.94
C TRP A 429 -24.10 -8.58 -47.46
N LEU A 430 -22.98 -8.61 -46.72
CA LEU A 430 -21.73 -7.94 -47.06
C LEU A 430 -21.15 -8.51 -48.36
N ALA A 431 -21.06 -9.84 -48.49
CA ALA A 431 -20.58 -10.49 -49.71
C ALA A 431 -21.48 -10.20 -50.93
N SER A 432 -22.79 -10.02 -50.72
CA SER A 432 -23.71 -9.57 -51.77
C SER A 432 -23.49 -8.09 -52.11
N ALA A 433 -23.29 -7.24 -51.11
CA ALA A 433 -23.08 -5.81 -51.27
C ALA A 433 -21.72 -5.49 -51.93
N GLU A 434 -20.67 -6.26 -51.65
CA GLU A 434 -19.35 -6.10 -52.30
C GLU A 434 -19.39 -6.45 -53.79
N LYS A 435 -20.15 -7.48 -54.16
CA LYS A 435 -20.29 -7.92 -55.57
C LYS A 435 -21.20 -7.00 -56.38
N ASN A 436 -22.20 -6.41 -55.75
CA ASN A 436 -23.16 -5.53 -56.40
C ASN A 436 -23.53 -4.38 -55.46
N PRO A 437 -22.67 -3.35 -55.33
CA PRO A 437 -22.89 -2.27 -54.39
C PRO A 437 -24.15 -1.50 -54.77
N HIS A 438 -25.24 -1.78 -54.05
CA HIS A 438 -26.51 -1.11 -54.20
C HIS A 438 -26.72 -0.18 -53.02
N TYR A 439 -26.80 1.12 -53.27
CA TYR A 439 -27.18 2.09 -52.26
C TYR A 439 -28.66 1.87 -51.92
N SER A 440 -28.96 1.54 -50.67
CA SER A 440 -30.36 1.46 -50.25
C SER A 440 -31.01 2.84 -50.43
N GLU A 441 -31.99 2.93 -51.32
CA GLU A 441 -32.85 4.12 -51.43
C GLU A 441 -33.93 4.16 -50.34
N ASN A 442 -33.86 3.27 -49.35
CA ASN A 442 -34.81 3.26 -48.26
C ASN A 442 -34.64 4.52 -47.39
N LYS A 443 -35.46 5.52 -47.69
CA LYS A 443 -35.54 6.79 -46.97
C LYS A 443 -36.50 6.72 -45.79
N ALA A 444 -37.09 5.56 -45.49
CA ALA A 444 -38.01 5.41 -44.37
C ALA A 444 -37.27 5.63 -43.04
N GLY A 445 -37.75 6.57 -42.24
CA GLY A 445 -37.10 6.95 -40.97
C GLY A 445 -35.79 7.75 -41.13
N LEU A 446 -35.43 8.17 -42.35
CA LEU A 446 -34.21 8.96 -42.57
C LEU A 446 -34.37 10.36 -41.98
N VAL A 447 -33.64 10.63 -40.89
CA VAL A 447 -33.69 11.92 -40.19
C VAL A 447 -32.75 12.95 -40.84
N GLY A 448 -31.63 12.51 -41.43
CA GLY A 448 -30.64 13.40 -42.04
C GLY A 448 -30.09 12.88 -43.35
N TRP A 449 -30.03 13.74 -44.36
CA TRP A 449 -29.30 13.48 -45.59
C TRP A 449 -28.62 14.75 -46.10
N PHE A 450 -27.31 14.82 -45.98
CA PHE A 450 -26.53 16.02 -46.31
C PHE A 450 -25.48 15.67 -47.37
N HIS A 451 -25.53 16.37 -48.51
CA HIS A 451 -24.59 16.17 -49.62
C HIS A 451 -23.31 16.98 -49.49
N PHE A 452 -23.23 17.91 -48.52
CA PHE A 452 -22.09 18.79 -48.30
C PHE A 452 -21.56 19.54 -49.53
N GLU A 453 -22.43 19.85 -50.50
CA GLU A 453 -22.04 20.52 -51.76
C GLU A 453 -21.53 21.94 -51.54
N GLU A 454 -22.44 22.87 -51.28
CA GLU A 454 -22.17 24.26 -50.87
C GLU A 454 -23.08 24.62 -49.69
N PRO A 455 -22.56 25.29 -48.65
CA PRO A 455 -23.41 25.78 -47.59
C PRO A 455 -24.34 26.86 -48.17
N GLN A 456 -25.57 26.87 -47.68
CA GLN A 456 -26.52 27.94 -47.86
C GLN A 456 -26.18 29.10 -46.91
N GLN A 457 -27.10 30.05 -46.79
CA GLN A 457 -26.98 31.18 -45.87
C GLN A 457 -26.61 30.71 -44.45
N GLU A 458 -25.71 31.45 -43.80
CA GLU A 458 -25.23 31.18 -42.43
C GLU A 458 -24.51 29.84 -42.25
N ASP A 459 -23.76 29.38 -43.26
CA ASP A 459 -22.96 28.16 -43.22
C ASP A 459 -23.75 26.86 -43.03
N LYS A 460 -25.04 26.86 -43.36
CA LYS A 460 -25.95 25.72 -43.16
C LYS A 460 -26.04 24.83 -44.39
N PHE A 461 -26.06 23.53 -44.23
CA PHE A 461 -26.32 22.59 -45.32
C PHE A 461 -27.81 22.26 -45.42
N LYS A 462 -28.28 22.12 -46.66
CA LYS A 462 -29.63 21.66 -46.96
C LYS A 462 -29.78 20.20 -46.57
N ASN A 463 -30.76 19.89 -45.73
CA ASN A 463 -31.16 18.52 -45.45
C ASN A 463 -32.07 17.98 -46.57
N ALA A 464 -31.56 17.06 -47.38
CA ALA A 464 -32.31 16.42 -48.47
C ALA A 464 -33.42 15.48 -47.96
N ALA A 465 -33.38 15.04 -46.70
CA ALA A 465 -34.45 14.26 -46.07
C ALA A 465 -35.68 15.11 -45.67
N LYS A 466 -35.60 16.45 -45.78
CA LYS A 466 -36.69 17.40 -45.49
C LYS A 466 -37.26 17.28 -44.06
N THR A 467 -36.43 16.94 -43.08
CA THR A 467 -36.80 16.95 -41.66
C THR A 467 -36.31 18.23 -40.98
N LYS A 468 -36.51 18.34 -39.66
CA LYS A 468 -36.02 19.47 -38.86
C LYS A 468 -34.51 19.45 -38.60
N LEU A 469 -33.85 18.31 -38.83
CA LEU A 469 -32.42 18.20 -38.58
C LEU A 469 -31.64 19.16 -39.46
N THR A 470 -30.76 19.93 -38.84
CA THR A 470 -29.88 20.88 -39.50
C THR A 470 -28.43 20.41 -39.40
N ALA A 471 -27.59 20.86 -40.34
CA ALA A 471 -26.15 20.71 -40.29
C ALA A 471 -25.51 22.06 -40.61
N LYS A 472 -24.48 22.47 -39.87
CA LYS A 472 -23.81 23.75 -40.04
C LYS A 472 -22.30 23.58 -39.90
N LEU A 473 -21.52 24.35 -40.66
CA LEU A 473 -20.08 24.45 -40.40
C LEU A 473 -19.82 25.06 -39.01
N SER A 474 -18.92 24.44 -38.26
CA SER A 474 -18.40 24.94 -36.99
C SER A 474 -16.87 25.10 -37.06
N GLY A 475 -16.32 25.89 -36.13
CA GLY A 475 -14.90 26.23 -36.07
C GLY A 475 -14.64 27.72 -36.24
N ASP A 476 -13.40 28.12 -35.99
CA ASP A 476 -12.94 29.50 -36.10
C ASP A 476 -13.07 30.02 -37.54
N ALA A 477 -13.24 31.34 -37.69
CA ALA A 477 -13.51 31.97 -38.98
C ALA A 477 -12.42 31.69 -40.04
N ASP A 478 -11.17 31.53 -39.61
CA ASP A 478 -9.98 31.25 -40.43
C ASP A 478 -9.71 29.75 -40.64
N LYS A 479 -10.42 28.87 -39.91
CA LYS A 479 -10.23 27.40 -39.96
C LYS A 479 -11.47 26.63 -40.40
N LYS A 480 -12.52 27.30 -40.88
CA LYS A 480 -13.75 26.63 -41.33
C LYS A 480 -13.46 25.51 -42.34
N PRO A 481 -14.26 24.43 -42.34
CA PRO A 481 -14.04 23.33 -43.26
C PRO A 481 -14.05 23.79 -44.73
N VAL A 482 -13.03 23.38 -45.48
CA VAL A 482 -12.85 23.80 -46.87
C VAL A 482 -13.47 22.79 -47.82
N VAL A 483 -14.01 23.27 -48.94
CA VAL A 483 -14.53 22.45 -50.03
C VAL A 483 -13.39 21.66 -50.65
N ILE A 484 -13.57 20.34 -50.80
CA ILE A 484 -12.66 19.46 -51.55
C ILE A 484 -13.47 18.55 -52.46
N ALA A 485 -12.83 17.86 -53.40
CA ALA A 485 -13.49 16.77 -54.13
C ALA A 485 -13.83 15.62 -53.16
N GLY A 486 -15.10 15.21 -53.13
CA GLY A 486 -15.59 14.10 -52.33
C GLY A 486 -15.76 12.83 -53.17
N GLN A 487 -16.14 11.72 -52.52
CA GLN A 487 -16.46 10.46 -53.20
C GLN A 487 -17.64 10.60 -54.17
N SER A 488 -18.58 11.50 -53.87
CA SER A 488 -19.71 11.87 -54.71
C SER A 488 -19.94 13.38 -54.54
N GLY A 489 -19.63 14.17 -55.56
CA GLY A 489 -19.72 15.63 -55.50
C GLY A 489 -18.62 16.27 -54.66
N ASN A 490 -18.95 17.35 -53.95
CA ASN A 490 -18.00 17.99 -53.03
C ASN A 490 -18.02 17.35 -51.64
N GLY A 491 -16.84 17.29 -51.01
CA GLY A 491 -16.65 16.98 -49.60
C GLY A 491 -16.23 18.20 -48.79
N ARG A 492 -16.02 17.99 -47.48
CA ARG A 492 -15.47 19.01 -46.57
C ARG A 492 -14.24 18.48 -45.86
N LYS A 493 -13.12 19.17 -46.04
CA LYS A 493 -11.89 18.90 -45.29
C LYS A 493 -11.96 19.67 -43.97
N LEU A 494 -11.99 18.92 -42.87
CA LEU A 494 -11.92 19.47 -41.52
C LEU A 494 -10.46 19.85 -41.21
N ILE A 495 -10.23 21.01 -40.63
CA ILE A 495 -8.90 21.52 -40.27
C ILE A 495 -8.91 21.92 -38.79
N GLY A 496 -8.04 21.30 -37.98
CA GLY A 496 -8.02 21.52 -36.53
C GLY A 496 -9.37 21.16 -35.88
N ASP A 497 -9.90 22.05 -35.04
CA ASP A 497 -11.16 21.87 -34.29
C ASP A 497 -12.42 22.22 -35.11
N ALA A 498 -12.26 22.48 -36.41
CA ALA A 498 -13.39 22.77 -37.28
C ALA A 498 -14.19 21.51 -37.59
N GLY A 499 -15.51 21.67 -37.70
CA GLY A 499 -16.42 20.54 -37.77
C GLY A 499 -17.70 20.85 -38.54
N ILE A 500 -18.58 19.86 -38.57
CA ILE A 500 -19.95 20.01 -39.00
C ILE A 500 -20.81 19.66 -37.79
N SER A 501 -21.47 20.66 -37.22
CA SER A 501 -22.39 20.47 -36.12
C SER A 501 -23.77 20.12 -36.65
N PHE A 502 -24.40 19.15 -36.00
CA PHE A 502 -25.77 18.77 -36.28
C PHE A 502 -26.69 19.24 -35.14
N GLY A 503 -27.96 19.50 -35.46
CA GLY A 503 -28.95 19.92 -34.47
C GLY A 503 -29.29 18.82 -33.45
N LYS A 504 -30.02 19.21 -32.38
CA LYS A 504 -30.44 18.35 -31.27
C LYS A 504 -31.32 17.16 -31.72
N GLU A 505 -31.80 17.16 -32.95
CA GLU A 505 -32.53 16.05 -33.53
C GLU A 505 -31.66 14.79 -33.77
N LEU A 506 -30.33 14.89 -33.58
CA LEU A 506 -29.40 13.76 -33.51
C LEU A 506 -28.98 13.38 -32.08
N ASP A 507 -29.56 13.98 -31.04
CA ASP A 507 -29.30 13.63 -29.64
C ASP A 507 -30.03 12.32 -29.29
N PHE A 508 -29.50 11.18 -29.75
CA PHE A 508 -30.02 9.86 -29.41
C PHE A 508 -29.54 9.44 -28.01
N ASP A 509 -30.47 8.92 -27.20
CA ASP A 509 -30.10 8.25 -25.95
C ASP A 509 -29.42 6.91 -26.23
N ARG A 510 -28.61 6.42 -25.27
CA ARG A 510 -27.89 5.13 -25.35
C ARG A 510 -28.73 3.89 -25.70
N HIS A 511 -30.06 3.98 -25.61
CA HIS A 511 -31.00 2.89 -25.84
C HIS A 511 -31.81 3.06 -27.14
N GLN A 512 -31.63 4.17 -27.86
CA GLN A 512 -32.32 4.43 -29.11
C GLN A 512 -31.48 3.88 -30.28
N PRO A 513 -32.00 2.89 -31.04
CA PRO A 513 -31.27 2.38 -32.19
C PRO A 513 -31.22 3.44 -33.28
N PHE A 514 -30.03 3.70 -33.81
CA PHE A 514 -29.82 4.55 -34.96
C PHE A 514 -28.84 3.90 -35.94
N SER A 515 -28.76 4.44 -37.14
CA SER A 515 -27.75 4.06 -38.13
C SER A 515 -27.24 5.32 -38.80
N ILE A 516 -25.93 5.37 -39.03
CA ILE A 516 -25.28 6.47 -39.74
C ILE A 516 -24.43 5.89 -40.87
N SER A 517 -24.44 6.56 -42.00
CA SER A 517 -23.59 6.24 -43.16
C SER A 517 -22.89 7.52 -43.59
N LEU A 518 -21.57 7.45 -43.73
CA LEU A 518 -20.72 8.59 -44.04
C LEU A 518 -19.54 8.15 -44.93
N TRP A 519 -19.18 9.00 -45.89
CA TRP A 519 -17.95 8.85 -46.66
C TRP A 519 -16.88 9.72 -46.00
N VAL A 520 -15.86 9.07 -45.43
CA VAL A 520 -14.71 9.75 -44.81
C VAL A 520 -13.43 9.26 -45.47
N ASN A 521 -12.56 10.21 -45.75
CA ASN A 521 -11.18 9.96 -46.13
C ASN A 521 -10.31 10.29 -44.92
N PRO A 522 -9.98 9.30 -44.07
CA PRO A 522 -9.02 9.50 -42.99
C PRO A 522 -7.64 9.57 -43.63
N LEU A 523 -7.13 10.79 -43.81
CA LEU A 523 -5.75 11.01 -44.28
C LEU A 523 -4.73 10.37 -43.33
#